data_AF-A0A1F3NCS7-F1
#
_entry.id   AF-A0A1F3NCS7-F1
#
_cell.length_a   1.000
_cell.length_b   1.000
_cell.length_c   1.000
_cell.angle_alpha   90.00
_cell.angle_beta   90.00
_cell.angle_gamma   90.00
#
_symmetry.space_group_name_H-M   'P 1'
#
loop_
_entity.id
_entity.type
_entity.pdbx_description
1 polymer ?
#
loop_
_entity_poly.entity_id
_entity_poly.type
_entity_poly.pdbx_seq_one_letter_code
_entity_poly.pdbx_strand_id
1 'polypeptide(L)'
;MIHHSSIEFEEGEMLDFICPVCRADLTAIEIHRNLVRIIMIDENNKEFDVYFSKICGEHSTFLIHEDDIIEKYGEGSSVYVDYFMSKLKKRKSS
;
A
#
# COMPACT_ATOMS: atom_id res chain seq x y z
N MET A 1 -13.47 -14.67 2.48
CA MET A 1 -12.69 -13.86 3.44
C MET A 1 -13.35 -14.05 4.79
N ILE A 2 -12.66 -14.64 5.77
CA ILE A 2 -13.23 -14.91 7.10
C ILE A 2 -12.90 -13.69 7.97
N HIS A 3 -13.85 -12.78 8.12
CA HIS A 3 -13.84 -11.79 9.20
C HIS A 3 -14.91 -12.20 10.22
N HIS A 4 -14.73 -11.82 11.48
CA HIS A 4 -15.79 -11.99 12.46
C HIS A 4 -17.00 -11.13 12.03
N SER A 5 -18.23 -11.65 12.12
CA SER A 5 -19.42 -10.97 11.59
C SER A 5 -19.77 -9.67 12.31
N SER A 6 -19.16 -9.41 13.46
CA SER A 6 -19.29 -8.14 14.19
C SER A 6 -18.27 -7.08 13.75
N ILE A 7 -17.35 -7.41 12.85
CA ILE A 7 -16.39 -6.45 12.32
C ILE A 7 -17.05 -5.80 11.12
N GLU A 8 -17.53 -4.58 11.34
CA GLU A 8 -18.02 -3.69 10.31
C GLU A 8 -17.01 -2.53 10.22
N PHE A 9 -16.71 -2.11 8.99
CA PHE A 9 -15.89 -0.93 8.74
C PHE A 9 -16.76 0.15 8.12
N GLU A 10 -16.64 1.38 8.60
CA GLU A 10 -17.39 2.50 8.04
C GLU A 10 -16.70 3.04 6.79
N GLU A 11 -17.47 3.53 5.82
CA GLU A 11 -16.91 4.21 4.64
C GLU A 11 -16.09 5.43 5.08
N GLY A 12 -14.84 5.51 4.63
CA GLY A 12 -13.90 6.55 5.06
C GLY A 12 -13.19 6.26 6.40
N GLU A 13 -13.49 5.15 7.07
CA GLU A 13 -12.78 4.75 8.28
C GLU A 13 -11.31 4.48 7.98
N MET A 14 -10.44 5.04 8.82
CA MET A 14 -9.00 4.82 8.75
C MET A 14 -8.62 3.63 9.62
N LEU A 15 -8.09 2.58 8.99
CA LEU A 15 -7.71 1.34 9.67
C LEU A 15 -6.21 1.28 9.94
N ASP A 16 -5.84 0.56 11.00
CA ASP A 16 -4.45 0.24 11.31
C ASP A 16 -4.09 -1.15 10.80
N PHE A 17 -2.98 -1.24 10.06
CA PHE A 17 -2.47 -2.49 9.51
C PHE A 17 -1.19 -2.88 10.23
N ILE A 18 -1.27 -3.94 11.03
CA ILE A 18 -0.17 -4.42 11.86
C ILE A 18 0.23 -5.82 11.39
N CYS A 19 1.53 -6.06 11.24
CA CYS A 19 2.02 -7.40 10.94
C CYS A 19 1.74 -8.35 12.12
N PRO A 20 1.00 -9.46 11.92
CA PRO A 20 0.64 -10.35 13.02
C PRO A 20 1.85 -11.13 13.59
N VAL A 21 2.96 -11.20 12.84
CA VAL A 21 4.16 -11.95 13.24
C VAL A 21 5.08 -11.10 14.13
N CYS A 22 5.43 -9.90 13.68
CA CYS A 22 6.39 -9.04 14.37
C CYS A 22 5.77 -7.82 15.05
N ARG A 23 4.46 -7.59 14.90
CA ARG A 23 3.72 -6.42 15.39
C ARG A 23 4.20 -5.07 14.85
N ALA A 24 4.95 -5.08 13.74
CA ALA A 24 5.33 -3.84 13.07
C ALA A 24 4.09 -3.15 12.47
N ASP A 25 4.04 -1.82 12.61
CA ASP A 25 3.13 -0.96 11.86
C ASP A 25 3.56 -0.98 10.38
N LEU A 26 2.61 -1.32 9.51
CA LEU A 26 2.84 -1.43 8.07
C LEU A 26 2.58 -0.12 7.32
N THR A 27 2.31 0.98 8.04
CA THR A 27 2.14 2.32 7.47
C THR A 27 3.39 2.74 6.68
N ALA A 28 3.20 3.06 5.41
CA ALA A 28 4.21 3.49 4.46
C ALA A 28 4.53 4.98 4.59
N ILE A 29 5.02 5.39 5.77
CA ILE A 29 5.29 6.80 6.11
C ILE A 29 6.28 7.48 5.14
N GLU A 30 7.12 6.70 4.47
CA GLU A 30 8.06 7.14 3.46
C GLU A 30 7.38 7.67 2.19
N ILE A 31 6.19 7.15 1.85
CA ILE A 31 5.36 7.59 0.73
C ILE A 31 4.23 8.51 1.21
N HIS A 32 3.31 7.98 2.01
CA HIS A 32 2.15 8.71 2.52
C HIS A 32 1.52 7.98 3.73
N ARG A 33 1.11 8.73 4.75
CA ARG A 33 0.57 8.18 6.02
C ARG A 33 -0.72 7.35 5.88
N ASN A 34 -1.44 7.50 4.77
CA ASN A 34 -2.67 6.74 4.47
C ASN A 34 -2.39 5.45 3.70
N LEU A 35 -1.14 5.19 3.32
CA LEU A 35 -0.77 3.98 2.60
C LEU A 35 -0.14 2.98 3.56
N VAL A 36 -0.37 1.72 3.26
CA VAL A 36 0.27 0.55 3.86
C VAL A 36 1.21 -0.04 2.84
N ARG A 37 2.34 -0.60 3.27
CA ARG A 37 3.25 -1.36 2.40
C ARG A 37 3.33 -2.81 2.87
N ILE A 38 3.19 -3.73 1.91
CA ILE A 38 3.52 -5.14 2.09
C ILE A 38 4.45 -5.62 0.97
N ILE A 39 5.19 -6.69 1.24
CA ILE A 39 6.04 -7.34 0.24
C ILE A 39 5.28 -8.52 -0.35
N MET A 40 5.21 -8.59 -1.68
CA MET A 40 4.65 -9.70 -2.44
C MET A 40 5.77 -10.43 -3.16
N ILE A 41 5.76 -11.76 -3.07
CA ILE A 41 6.66 -12.65 -3.83
C ILE A 41 5.79 -13.46 -4.78
N ASP A 42 6.06 -13.39 -6.07
CA ASP A 42 5.32 -14.15 -7.09
C ASP A 42 5.83 -15.60 -7.24
N GLU A 43 5.24 -16.34 -8.19
CA GLU A 43 5.60 -17.73 -8.50
C GLU A 43 7.04 -17.91 -9.03
N ASN A 44 7.65 -16.84 -9.53
CA ASN A 44 9.01 -16.82 -10.07
C ASN A 44 10.04 -16.32 -9.02
N ASN A 45 9.66 -16.23 -7.74
CA ASN A 45 10.44 -15.60 -6.67
C ASN A 45 10.80 -14.13 -6.93
N LYS A 46 10.01 -13.43 -7.75
CA LYS A 46 10.19 -12.01 -7.99
C LYS A 46 9.50 -11.22 -6.88
N GLU A 47 10.25 -10.29 -6.30
CA GLU A 47 9.77 -9.42 -5.22
C GLU A 47 9.16 -8.13 -5.78
N PHE A 48 8.03 -7.75 -5.18
CA PHE A 48 7.31 -6.52 -5.45
C PHE A 48 6.89 -5.85 -4.14
N ASP A 49 6.84 -4.53 -4.15
CA ASP A 49 6.17 -3.77 -3.10
C ASP A 49 4.72 -3.52 -3.51
N VAL A 50 3.78 -3.92 -2.66
CA VAL A 50 2.36 -3.58 -2.82
C VAL A 50 2.02 -2.48 -1.82
N TYR A 51 1.52 -1.37 -2.33
CA TYR A 51 1.00 -0.29 -1.50
C TYR A 51 -0.51 -0.21 -1.65
N PHE A 52 -1.24 -0.04 -0.55
CA PHE A 52 -2.69 0.16 -0.62
C PHE A 52 -3.19 1.11 0.46
N SER A 53 -4.34 1.73 0.20
CA SER A 53 -4.96 2.64 1.14
C SER A 53 -5.46 1.93 2.39
N LYS A 54 -5.24 2.59 3.54
CA LYS A 54 -5.81 2.20 4.81
C LYS A 54 -7.21 2.78 5.08
N ILE A 55 -7.73 3.58 4.15
CA ILE A 55 -9.06 4.19 4.24
C ILE A 55 -10.06 3.24 3.58
N CYS A 56 -11.03 2.78 4.36
CA CYS A 56 -12.11 1.93 3.86
C CYS A 56 -12.87 2.67 2.74
N GLY A 57 -13.03 1.99 1.60
CA GLY A 57 -13.71 2.53 0.42
C GLY A 57 -12.88 3.46 -0.48
N GLU A 58 -11.65 3.86 -0.10
CA GLU A 58 -10.83 4.73 -0.97
C GLU A 58 -10.34 4.01 -2.24
N HIS A 59 -10.25 2.68 -2.21
CA HIS A 59 -9.87 1.82 -3.34
C HIS A 59 -8.65 2.37 -4.10
N SER A 60 -7.48 2.21 -3.51
CA SER A 60 -6.21 2.63 -4.12
C SER A 60 -5.14 1.59 -3.82
N THR A 61 -4.66 0.90 -4.85
CA THR A 61 -3.59 -0.11 -4.75
C THR A 61 -2.55 0.11 -5.84
N PHE A 62 -1.27 -0.08 -5.50
CA PHE A 62 -0.13 0.05 -6.41
C PHE A 62 0.78 -1.16 -6.29
N LEU A 63 1.28 -1.62 -7.43
CA LEU A 63 2.36 -2.61 -7.51
C LEU A 63 3.62 -1.88 -7.99
N ILE A 64 4.68 -1.92 -7.17
CA ILE A 64 5.94 -1.24 -7.44
C ILE A 64 7.05 -2.29 -7.61
N HIS A 65 7.92 -2.06 -8.59
CA HIS A 65 9.12 -2.86 -8.80
C HIS A 65 10.27 -1.94 -9.25
N GLU A 66 11.45 -2.08 -8.64
CA GLU A 66 12.66 -1.30 -8.99
C GLU A 66 12.43 0.22 -9.10
N ASP A 67 11.63 0.76 -8.16
CA ASP A 67 11.25 2.16 -8.10
C ASP A 67 10.34 2.67 -9.25
N ASP A 68 9.66 1.77 -9.95
CA ASP A 68 8.67 2.11 -10.97
C ASP A 68 7.28 1.55 -10.61
N ILE A 69 6.22 2.32 -10.89
CA ILE A 69 4.83 1.87 -10.75
C ILE A 69 4.53 0.93 -11.92
N ILE A 70 4.37 -0.36 -11.65
CA ILE A 70 4.06 -1.36 -12.67
C ILE A 70 2.56 -1.39 -12.94
N GLU A 71 1.77 -1.38 -11.86
CA GLU A 71 0.31 -1.41 -11.92
C GLU A 71 -0.30 -0.48 -10.88
N LYS A 72 -1.49 0.03 -11.18
CA LYS A 72 -2.32 0.79 -10.24
C LYS A 72 -3.79 0.42 -10.42
N TYR A 73 -4.49 0.32 -9.31
CA TYR A 73 -5.88 -0.13 -9.26
C TYR A 73 -6.73 0.79 -8.39
N GLY A 74 -8.01 0.89 -8.77
CA GLY A 74 -9.03 1.64 -8.05
C GLY A 74 -9.02 3.16 -8.33
N GLU A 75 -10.17 3.77 -8.10
CA GLU A 75 -10.47 5.15 -8.49
C GLU A 75 -9.70 6.19 -7.66
N GLY A 76 -9.39 5.87 -6.40
CA GLY A 76 -8.57 6.72 -5.51
C GLY A 76 -7.08 6.73 -5.85
N SER A 77 -6.61 5.87 -6.76
CA SER A 77 -5.18 5.73 -7.08
C SER A 77 -4.52 7.00 -7.62
N SER A 78 -5.28 7.89 -8.29
CA SER A 78 -4.72 9.11 -8.86
C SER A 78 -4.15 10.06 -7.78
N VAL A 79 -4.72 10.05 -6.57
CA VAL A 79 -4.35 10.94 -5.46
C VAL A 79 -2.91 10.70 -5.00
N TYR A 80 -2.40 9.48 -5.12
CA TYR A 80 -1.09 9.12 -4.56
C TYR A 80 0.06 9.11 -5.57
N VAL A 81 -0.22 9.22 -6.88
CA VAL A 81 0.80 9.11 -7.94
C VAL A 81 1.94 10.11 -7.74
N ASP A 82 1.62 11.37 -7.42
CA ASP A 82 2.63 12.42 -7.24
C ASP A 82 3.57 12.13 -6.06
N TYR A 83 3.07 11.49 -5.00
CA TYR A 83 3.89 11.08 -3.86
C TYR A 83 4.93 10.04 -4.29
N PHE A 84 4.51 9.01 -5.02
CA PHE A 84 5.44 8.01 -5.58
C PHE A 84 6.46 8.66 -6.52
N MET A 85 6.03 9.51 -7.44
CA MET A 85 6.92 10.19 -8.38
C MET A 85 7.98 11.04 -7.67
N SER A 86 7.63 11.68 -6.55
CA SER A 86 8.55 12.51 -5.78
C SER A 86 9.57 11.71 -4.94
N LYS A 87 9.24 10.46 -4.58
CA LYS A 87 10.02 9.62 -3.65
C LYS A 87 10.85 8.56 -4.36
N LEU A 88 10.29 7.90 -5.37
CA LEU A 88 10.96 6.86 -6.13
C LEU A 88 12.13 7.40 -6.97
N LYS A 89 12.01 8.62 -7.52
CA LYS A 89 13.10 9.27 -8.26
C LYS A 89 14.33 9.62 -7.41
N LYS A 90 14.19 9.77 -6.08
CA LYS A 90 15.31 10.14 -5.19
C LYS A 90 16.29 8.99 -4.95
N ARG A 91 15.90 7.74 -5.21
CA ARG A 91 16.77 6.56 -5.03
C ARG A 91 17.74 6.34 -6.18
N LYS A 92 17.47 6.88 -7.37
CA LYS A 92 18.33 6.77 -8.57
C LYS A 92 19.50 7.77 -8.59
N SER A 93 19.77 8.50 -7.50
CA SER A 93 20.83 9.54 -7.43
C SER A 93 21.77 9.40 -6.22
N SER A 94 22.02 8.19 -5.75
CA SER A 94 23.06 7.88 -4.75
C SER A 94 23.92 6.72 -5.19
#